data_AF-A0A438H2A5-F1
#
_entry.id   AF-A0A438H2A5-F1
#
_cell.length_a   1.000
_cell.length_b   1.000
_cell.length_c   1.000
_cell.angle_alpha   90.00
_cell.angle_beta   90.00
_cell.angle_gamma   90.00
#
_symmetry.space_group_name_H-M   'P 1'
#
loop_
_entity.id
_entity.type
_entity.pdbx_description
1 polymer ?
#
loop_
_entity_poly.entity_id
_entity_poly.type
_entity_poly.pdbx_seq_one_letter_code
_entity_poly.pdbx_strand_id
1 'polypeptide(L)'
;MCQSIANDLDSCCQREGKEVTGLPSCHFPAIFNFGDSNSDTGGMSAAFYPMVWPFGETFFHEAVGRASDGRLMVDFIAEHLKLPYLSAYLDSLGSSLRHGRNFGVNFRHGANFATGGATILRPNKTLFESGVSPFYLDIQIAHFDQFKARTTSLYNHAKSAFQRRKLPRPEDFSKALYILDIGQNDISAGLSKKEEERQAYIPELVNKLSAAVQHLYEQGARAFWIHNTGPFGCLPVSILYAPNPQGTLDKCGCLKYSNGVAMEFNKQLKEAVVKLRADLPEAALTYVDIYAAKYALISDAKKQGFVEPPEKCCGKRVNGVDVQCGQKANVNGTEVHAASCKNPSSYISWDGVHYTEAANQWFAKRIIKGLVSDNSIPMAQACHKAHHV
;
A
#
# COMPACT_ATOMS: atom_id res chain seq x y z
N MET A 1 -18.14 36.71 1.12
CA MET A 1 -18.49 35.29 0.99
C MET A 1 -17.22 34.46 1.02
N CYS A 2 -16.69 34.19 2.23
CA CYS A 2 -15.60 33.24 2.49
C CYS A 2 -15.73 32.88 3.98
N GLN A 3 -16.71 32.04 4.30
CA GLN A 3 -16.99 31.54 5.65
C GLN A 3 -17.81 30.25 5.48
N SER A 4 -17.15 29.11 5.25
CA SER A 4 -17.79 27.79 5.45
C SER A 4 -16.82 26.59 5.46
N ILE A 5 -15.53 26.73 5.80
CA ILE A 5 -14.59 25.59 5.82
C ILE A 5 -13.86 25.49 7.16
N ALA A 6 -14.60 25.50 8.28
CA ALA A 6 -13.99 25.39 9.61
C ALA A 6 -14.72 24.48 10.62
N ASN A 7 -15.83 23.82 10.25
CA ASN A 7 -16.71 23.18 11.25
C ASN A 7 -16.83 21.65 11.22
N ASP A 8 -15.87 20.90 10.65
CA ASP A 8 -15.88 19.42 10.70
C ASP A 8 -14.62 18.79 11.32
N LEU A 9 -13.91 19.51 12.20
CA LEU A 9 -12.71 19.02 12.90
C LEU A 9 -12.96 18.47 14.32
N ASP A 10 -14.21 18.25 14.72
CA ASP A 10 -14.56 17.92 16.12
C ASP A 10 -15.15 16.52 16.36
N SER A 11 -14.90 15.53 15.49
CA SER A 11 -15.13 14.12 15.84
C SER A 11 -13.95 13.19 15.54
N CYS A 12 -12.84 13.38 16.24
CA CYS A 12 -11.88 12.30 16.49
C CYS A 12 -12.51 11.33 17.49
N CYS A 13 -13.33 10.38 17.02
CA CYS A 13 -13.51 9.02 17.57
C CYS A 13 -14.78 8.35 17.00
N GLN A 14 -14.59 7.13 16.49
CA GLN A 14 -15.58 6.06 16.34
C GLN A 14 -16.81 6.34 15.46
N ARG A 15 -16.65 6.17 14.14
CA ARG A 15 -17.73 5.58 13.34
C ARG A 15 -17.65 4.06 13.52
N GLU A 16 -18.39 3.52 14.47
CA GLU A 16 -18.77 2.10 14.41
C GLU A 16 -19.77 1.97 13.26
N GLY A 17 -19.27 1.60 12.08
CA GLY A 17 -20.14 1.19 10.99
C GLY A 17 -20.98 0.00 11.41
N LYS A 18 -22.29 0.04 11.14
CA LYS A 18 -23.15 -1.15 11.30
C LYS A 18 -22.60 -2.24 10.40
N GLU A 19 -22.15 -3.32 11.01
CA GLU A 19 -21.71 -4.53 10.31
C GLU A 19 -22.85 -5.00 9.39
N VAL A 20 -22.57 -5.16 8.09
CA VAL A 20 -23.54 -5.76 7.15
C VAL A 20 -23.63 -7.24 7.48
N THR A 21 -24.49 -7.54 8.45
CA THR A 21 -24.75 -8.89 8.92
C THR A 21 -25.70 -9.57 7.94
N GLY A 22 -25.22 -10.58 7.20
CA GLY A 22 -26.07 -11.43 6.37
C GLY A 22 -25.49 -11.92 5.04
N LEU A 23 -24.39 -11.34 4.54
CA LEU A 23 -23.76 -11.83 3.31
C LEU A 23 -22.83 -13.02 3.59
N PRO A 24 -22.86 -14.10 2.78
CA PRO A 24 -21.97 -15.23 2.95
C PRO A 24 -20.52 -14.85 2.61
N SER A 25 -19.54 -15.47 3.25
CA SER A 25 -18.13 -15.26 2.91
C SER A 25 -17.81 -15.74 1.49
N CYS A 26 -17.11 -14.90 0.75
CA CYS A 26 -16.49 -15.19 -0.53
C CYS A 26 -15.29 -16.13 -0.36
N HIS A 27 -15.07 -17.00 -1.34
CA HIS A 27 -13.85 -17.78 -1.44
C HIS A 27 -12.94 -17.20 -2.53
N PHE A 28 -11.86 -16.56 -2.12
CA PHE A 28 -10.83 -16.04 -3.03
C PHE A 28 -9.71 -17.07 -3.19
N PRO A 29 -9.49 -17.64 -4.39
CA PRO A 29 -8.42 -18.60 -4.61
C PRO A 29 -7.04 -17.94 -4.83
N ALA A 30 -7.02 -16.63 -5.11
CA ALA A 30 -5.82 -15.86 -5.42
C ALA A 30 -6.00 -14.38 -5.08
N ILE A 31 -4.87 -13.67 -4.91
CA ILE A 31 -4.81 -12.21 -4.82
C ILE A 31 -3.87 -11.68 -5.91
N PHE A 32 -4.30 -10.66 -6.64
CA PHE A 32 -3.43 -9.89 -7.53
C PHE A 32 -3.32 -8.46 -6.98
N ASN A 33 -2.10 -8.06 -6.60
CA ASN A 33 -1.85 -6.78 -5.95
C ASN A 33 -1.08 -5.83 -6.87
N PHE A 34 -1.50 -4.57 -6.89
CA PHE A 34 -0.87 -3.47 -7.62
C PHE A 34 -0.65 -2.32 -6.62
N GLY A 35 0.51 -1.67 -6.68
CA GLY A 35 0.82 -0.71 -5.64
C GLY A 35 2.22 -0.13 -5.64
N ASP A 36 2.51 0.54 -4.52
CA ASP A 36 3.83 1.09 -4.22
C ASP A 36 4.55 0.33 -3.09
N SER A 37 5.46 1.00 -2.37
CA SER A 37 6.22 0.39 -1.27
C SER A 37 5.37 -0.06 -0.08
N ASN A 38 4.14 0.44 0.08
CA ASN A 38 3.25 0.00 1.15
C ASN A 38 2.79 -1.45 0.98
N SER A 39 2.86 -1.98 -0.24
CA SER A 39 2.46 -3.36 -0.56
C SER A 39 3.50 -4.14 -1.36
N ASP A 40 4.68 -3.58 -1.66
CA ASP A 40 5.77 -4.28 -2.36
C ASP A 40 6.36 -5.43 -1.53
N THR A 41 6.33 -6.65 -2.10
CA THR A 41 6.84 -7.88 -1.47
C THR A 41 8.20 -8.33 -2.03
N GLY A 42 8.91 -7.48 -2.79
CA GLY A 42 10.23 -7.77 -3.34
C GLY A 42 10.47 -7.29 -4.77
N GLY A 43 9.47 -6.70 -5.44
CA GLY A 43 9.57 -6.26 -6.83
C GLY A 43 10.67 -5.24 -7.06
N MET A 44 10.79 -4.24 -6.18
CA MET A 44 11.87 -3.26 -6.27
C MET A 44 13.26 -3.89 -6.01
N SER A 45 13.33 -4.81 -5.05
CA SER A 45 14.58 -5.51 -4.70
C SER A 45 15.06 -6.43 -5.82
N ALA A 46 14.13 -7.08 -6.54
CA ALA A 46 14.45 -7.95 -7.66
C ALA A 46 14.94 -7.17 -8.90
N ALA A 47 14.41 -5.97 -9.12
CA ALA A 47 14.73 -5.15 -10.28
C ALA A 47 15.98 -4.27 -10.10
N PHE A 48 16.21 -3.78 -8.88
CA PHE A 48 17.24 -2.79 -8.59
C PHE A 48 18.12 -3.24 -7.41
N TYR A 49 18.20 -2.41 -6.37
CA TYR A 49 19.02 -2.70 -5.21
C TYR A 49 18.21 -3.48 -4.18
N PRO A 50 18.78 -4.55 -3.62
CA PRO A 50 18.09 -5.33 -2.61
C PRO A 50 17.88 -4.48 -1.37
N MET A 51 16.75 -4.70 -0.73
CA MET A 51 16.57 -4.24 0.64
C MET A 51 17.54 -4.98 1.57
N VAL A 52 18.09 -4.28 2.55
CA VAL A 52 19.14 -4.81 3.44
C VAL A 52 18.62 -4.96 4.87
N TRP A 53 19.37 -5.64 5.72
CA TRP A 53 19.11 -5.64 7.17
C TRP A 53 19.06 -4.19 7.69
N PRO A 54 18.15 -3.79 8.62
CA PRO A 54 17.26 -4.60 9.46
C PRO A 54 15.82 -4.76 8.95
N PHE A 55 15.55 -4.49 7.67
CA PHE A 55 14.22 -4.77 7.13
C PHE A 55 13.92 -6.28 7.24
N GLY A 56 12.72 -6.62 7.72
CA GLY A 56 12.33 -8.01 7.98
C GLY A 56 12.77 -8.61 9.33
N GLU A 57 13.48 -7.87 10.20
CA GLU A 57 14.02 -8.37 11.47
C GLU A 57 12.99 -9.01 12.41
N THR A 58 11.75 -8.49 12.44
CA THR A 58 10.70 -8.87 13.38
C THR A 58 10.09 -10.23 13.06
N PHE A 59 9.96 -10.59 11.78
CA PHE A 59 9.17 -11.77 11.37
C PHE A 59 9.83 -12.69 10.38
N PHE A 60 10.51 -12.12 9.38
CA PHE A 60 11.23 -12.93 8.39
C PHE A 60 12.61 -13.30 8.90
N HIS A 61 13.17 -12.49 9.80
CA HIS A 61 14.53 -12.60 10.34
C HIS A 61 15.61 -12.52 9.25
N GLU A 62 15.26 -11.95 8.10
CA GLU A 62 16.11 -11.64 6.96
C GLU A 62 15.43 -10.56 6.10
N ALA A 63 16.19 -9.87 5.26
CA ALA A 63 15.64 -8.87 4.36
C ALA A 63 14.99 -9.52 3.14
N VAL A 64 13.64 -9.50 3.11
CA VAL A 64 12.81 -10.15 2.08
C VAL A 64 12.15 -9.15 1.12
N GLY A 65 12.74 -7.97 0.98
CA GLY A 65 12.28 -6.94 0.04
C GLY A 65 11.00 -6.19 0.43
N ARG A 66 10.59 -6.23 1.70
CA ARG A 66 9.44 -5.47 2.24
C ARG A 66 9.91 -4.26 3.03
N ALA A 67 9.38 -3.07 2.71
CA ALA A 67 9.73 -1.81 3.37
C ALA A 67 9.16 -1.70 4.80
N SER A 68 9.48 -2.66 5.66
CA SER A 68 9.06 -2.74 7.06
C SER A 68 10.05 -3.61 7.85
N ASP A 69 9.97 -3.58 9.17
CA ASP A 69 10.65 -4.57 10.03
C ASP A 69 10.07 -5.98 9.88
N GLY A 70 8.96 -6.15 9.15
CA GLY A 70 8.43 -7.46 8.82
C GLY A 70 7.26 -7.42 7.84
N ARG A 71 6.11 -7.97 8.24
CA ARG A 71 4.94 -8.12 7.36
C ARG A 71 4.28 -6.80 7.01
N LEU A 72 3.83 -6.70 5.76
CA LEU A 72 3.00 -5.61 5.25
C LEU A 72 1.50 -5.92 5.42
N MET A 73 0.62 -4.93 5.21
CA MET A 73 -0.83 -5.14 5.25
C MET A 73 -1.28 -6.28 4.31
N VAL A 74 -0.69 -6.37 3.11
CA VAL A 74 -1.00 -7.41 2.13
C VAL A 74 -0.68 -8.83 2.62
N ASP A 75 0.34 -8.98 3.48
CA ASP A 75 0.67 -10.28 4.07
C ASP A 75 -0.38 -10.72 5.09
N PHE A 76 -0.87 -9.79 5.93
CA PHE A 76 -1.96 -10.05 6.87
C PHE A 76 -3.29 -10.33 6.16
N ILE A 77 -3.53 -9.68 5.02
CA ILE A 77 -4.67 -9.98 4.14
C ILE A 77 -4.58 -11.41 3.61
N ALA A 78 -3.42 -11.82 3.10
CA ALA A 78 -3.20 -13.18 2.63
C ALA A 78 -3.42 -14.21 3.75
N GLU A 79 -2.91 -13.97 4.96
CA GLU A 79 -3.16 -14.83 6.13
C GLU A 79 -4.65 -14.97 6.44
N HIS A 80 -5.39 -13.86 6.44
CA HIS A 80 -6.83 -13.87 6.71
C HIS A 80 -7.61 -14.69 5.68
N LEU A 81 -7.24 -14.56 4.40
CA LEU A 81 -7.82 -15.33 3.30
C LEU A 81 -7.26 -16.76 3.20
N LYS A 82 -6.36 -17.17 4.12
CA LYS A 82 -5.71 -18.48 4.16
C LYS A 82 -4.91 -18.80 2.89
N LEU A 83 -4.31 -17.77 2.30
CA LEU A 83 -3.43 -17.86 1.14
C LEU A 83 -1.96 -17.72 1.57
N PRO A 84 -1.00 -18.28 0.81
CA PRO A 84 0.40 -17.99 1.02
C PRO A 84 0.69 -16.50 0.75
N TYR A 85 1.79 -15.99 1.30
CA TYR A 85 2.26 -14.65 0.97
C TYR A 85 2.53 -14.53 -0.53
N LEU A 86 2.21 -13.36 -1.09
CA LEU A 86 2.39 -13.13 -2.50
C LEU A 86 3.87 -13.09 -2.87
N SER A 87 4.21 -13.77 -3.96
CA SER A 87 5.50 -13.61 -4.62
C SER A 87 5.47 -12.35 -5.49
N ALA A 88 6.56 -11.59 -5.51
CA ALA A 88 6.68 -10.48 -6.44
C ALA A 88 6.75 -11.02 -7.88
N TYR A 89 6.11 -10.33 -8.81
CA TYR A 89 6.12 -10.71 -10.23
C TYR A 89 7.55 -10.75 -10.81
N LEU A 90 8.42 -9.87 -10.33
CA LEU A 90 9.79 -9.71 -10.81
C LEU A 90 10.79 -10.68 -10.17
N ASP A 91 10.39 -11.43 -9.14
CA ASP A 91 11.26 -12.42 -8.51
C ASP A 91 11.56 -13.57 -9.49
N SER A 92 12.84 -13.83 -9.74
CA SER A 92 13.29 -15.00 -10.50
C SER A 92 13.34 -16.27 -9.65
N LEU A 93 13.57 -16.12 -8.35
CA LEU A 93 13.68 -17.16 -7.34
C LEU A 93 12.91 -16.73 -6.08
N GLY A 94 12.52 -17.69 -5.23
CA GLY A 94 11.84 -17.36 -3.98
C GLY A 94 12.76 -16.54 -3.07
N SER A 95 12.20 -15.49 -2.46
CA SER A 95 12.93 -14.45 -1.74
C SER A 95 13.20 -14.75 -0.25
N SER A 96 12.80 -15.91 0.29
CA SER A 96 13.03 -16.25 1.70
C SER A 96 12.99 -17.75 2.01
N LEU A 97 13.79 -18.16 3.00
CA LEU A 97 13.73 -19.47 3.65
C LEU A 97 12.82 -19.41 4.88
N ARG A 98 11.55 -19.80 4.75
CA ARG A 98 10.72 -20.02 5.94
C ARG A 98 11.05 -21.37 6.57
N HIS A 99 11.54 -21.36 7.81
CA HIS A 99 11.89 -22.57 8.57
C HIS A 99 12.89 -23.48 7.84
N GLY A 100 13.90 -22.90 7.17
CA GLY A 100 14.91 -23.66 6.44
C GLY A 100 14.42 -24.38 5.17
N ARG A 101 13.22 -24.05 4.67
CA ARG A 101 12.67 -24.63 3.43
C ARG A 101 12.55 -23.56 2.33
N ASN A 102 13.25 -23.79 1.22
CA ASN A 102 13.15 -22.97 0.01
C ASN A 102 11.85 -23.30 -0.72
N PHE A 103 10.88 -22.38 -0.65
CA PHE A 103 9.73 -22.40 -1.53
C PHE A 103 9.98 -21.37 -2.62
N GLY A 104 10.71 -21.77 -3.67
CA GLY A 104 10.90 -20.90 -4.84
C GLY A 104 9.56 -20.34 -5.34
N VAL A 105 9.59 -19.19 -6.02
CA VAL A 105 8.43 -18.42 -6.51
C VAL A 105 7.21 -19.29 -6.80
N ASN A 106 6.08 -18.96 -6.18
CA ASN A 106 4.84 -19.70 -6.32
C ASN A 106 3.68 -18.77 -6.64
N PHE A 107 3.25 -18.81 -7.89
CA PHE A 107 2.17 -17.97 -8.39
C PHE A 107 0.80 -18.65 -8.39
N ARG A 108 0.69 -19.85 -7.79
CA ARG A 108 -0.54 -20.64 -7.76
C ARG A 108 -1.74 -19.87 -7.20
N HIS A 109 -1.47 -18.97 -6.26
CA HIS A 109 -2.45 -18.17 -5.52
C HIS A 109 -2.31 -16.66 -5.80
N GLY A 110 -1.80 -16.33 -6.99
CA GLY A 110 -1.67 -14.95 -7.44
C GLY A 110 -0.24 -14.41 -7.38
N ALA A 111 -0.12 -13.10 -7.61
CA ALA A 111 1.16 -12.41 -7.76
C ALA A 111 1.05 -10.96 -7.30
N ASN A 112 2.18 -10.38 -6.91
CA ASN A 112 2.27 -8.97 -6.54
C ASN A 112 3.07 -8.18 -7.59
N PHE A 113 2.45 -7.17 -8.18
CA PHE A 113 3.04 -6.29 -9.18
C PHE A 113 3.50 -4.95 -8.59
N ALA A 114 3.24 -4.70 -7.30
CA ALA A 114 3.67 -3.49 -6.62
C ALA A 114 5.20 -3.37 -6.58
N THR A 115 5.69 -2.13 -6.65
CA THR A 115 7.13 -1.85 -6.48
C THR A 115 7.33 -0.57 -5.66
N GLY A 116 8.34 -0.55 -4.81
CA GLY A 116 8.68 0.63 -4.02
C GLY A 116 8.90 1.89 -4.86
N GLY A 117 8.27 3.00 -4.46
CA GLY A 117 8.36 4.27 -5.18
C GLY A 117 7.49 4.35 -6.45
N ALA A 118 6.61 3.39 -6.72
CA ALA A 118 5.69 3.45 -7.86
C ALA A 118 4.68 4.60 -7.74
N THR A 119 4.31 5.13 -8.91
CA THR A 119 3.33 6.21 -9.09
C THR A 119 2.19 5.74 -9.97
N ILE A 120 1.05 6.43 -9.93
CA ILE A 120 -0.06 6.22 -10.86
C ILE A 120 0.38 6.68 -12.25
N LEU A 121 0.95 7.89 -12.34
CA LEU A 121 1.39 8.46 -13.61
C LEU A 121 2.81 8.04 -13.96
N ARG A 122 3.11 8.09 -15.26
CA ARG A 122 4.46 7.87 -15.76
C ARG A 122 5.43 8.93 -15.19
N PRO A 123 6.53 8.53 -14.54
CA PRO A 123 7.57 9.46 -14.15
C PRO A 123 8.30 10.01 -15.38
N ASN A 124 8.70 11.29 -15.30
CA ASN A 124 9.46 11.98 -16.35
C ASN A 124 10.99 11.92 -16.15
N LYS A 125 11.44 11.35 -15.03
CA LYS A 125 12.84 11.19 -14.65
C LYS A 125 13.13 9.72 -14.37
N THR A 126 14.40 9.36 -14.45
CA THR A 126 14.85 8.02 -14.07
C THR A 126 14.78 7.82 -12.55
N LEU A 127 14.83 6.55 -12.12
CA LEU A 127 14.96 6.19 -10.72
C LEU A 127 16.17 6.87 -10.06
N PHE A 128 17.29 6.98 -10.77
CA PHE A 128 18.53 7.54 -10.23
C PHE A 128 18.48 9.07 -10.07
N GLU A 129 17.59 9.75 -10.79
CA GLU A 129 17.42 11.20 -10.70
C GLU A 129 16.34 11.63 -9.71
N SER A 130 15.34 10.78 -9.47
CA SER A 130 14.13 11.16 -8.72
C SER A 130 13.78 10.24 -7.55
N GLY A 131 14.35 9.03 -7.49
CA GLY A 131 13.94 7.99 -6.56
C GLY A 131 12.58 7.35 -6.88
N VAL A 132 11.92 7.75 -7.97
CA VAL A 132 10.61 7.22 -8.39
C VAL A 132 10.80 5.99 -9.27
N SER A 133 10.01 4.95 -9.03
CA SER A 133 10.09 3.67 -9.75
C SER A 133 9.62 3.82 -11.19
N PRO A 134 10.31 3.20 -12.18
CA PRO A 134 9.83 3.12 -13.55
C PRO A 134 8.66 2.14 -13.72
N PHE A 135 8.29 1.38 -12.69
CA PHE A 135 7.15 0.47 -12.69
C PHE A 135 5.89 1.17 -12.14
N TYR A 136 5.53 2.30 -12.76
CA TYR A 136 4.26 3.00 -12.52
C TYR A 136 3.06 2.14 -12.95
N LEU A 137 1.84 2.56 -12.60
CA LEU A 137 0.64 1.72 -12.68
C LEU A 137 0.46 1.04 -14.04
N ASP A 138 0.57 1.76 -15.17
CA ASP A 138 0.40 1.17 -16.51
C ASP A 138 1.41 0.05 -16.79
N ILE A 139 2.64 0.14 -16.26
CA ILE A 139 3.64 -0.92 -16.39
C ILE A 139 3.29 -2.13 -15.52
N GLN A 140 2.76 -1.91 -14.31
CA GLN A 140 2.26 -3.00 -13.48
C GLN A 140 1.07 -3.73 -14.13
N ILE A 141 0.20 -2.98 -14.82
CA ILE A 141 -0.90 -3.55 -15.62
C ILE A 141 -0.37 -4.35 -16.81
N ALA A 142 0.61 -3.82 -17.55
CA ALA A 142 1.25 -4.57 -18.65
C ALA A 142 1.95 -5.85 -18.17
N HIS A 143 2.58 -5.81 -16.99
CA HIS A 143 3.14 -6.99 -16.33
C HIS A 143 2.06 -8.02 -16.01
N PHE A 144 0.90 -7.60 -15.49
CA PHE A 144 -0.22 -8.49 -15.24
C PHE A 144 -0.76 -9.13 -16.52
N ASP A 145 -0.92 -8.38 -17.60
CA ASP A 145 -1.40 -8.93 -18.89
C ASP A 145 -0.45 -10.01 -19.42
N GLN A 146 0.85 -9.69 -19.42
CA GLN A 146 1.88 -10.62 -19.83
C GLN A 146 1.91 -11.87 -18.93
N PHE A 147 1.82 -11.67 -17.61
CA PHE A 147 1.76 -12.74 -16.64
C PHE A 147 0.57 -13.66 -16.88
N LYS A 148 -0.64 -13.11 -16.98
CA LYS A 148 -1.88 -13.85 -17.18
C LYS A 148 -1.85 -14.64 -18.49
N ALA A 149 -1.44 -14.01 -19.59
CA ALA A 149 -1.34 -14.68 -20.89
C ALA A 149 -0.32 -15.84 -20.88
N ARG A 150 0.89 -15.59 -20.36
CA ARG A 150 1.95 -16.60 -20.30
C ARG A 150 1.61 -17.75 -19.37
N THR A 151 1.12 -17.46 -18.17
CA THR A 151 0.78 -18.51 -17.20
C THR A 151 -0.40 -19.35 -17.66
N THR A 152 -1.40 -18.74 -18.31
CA THR A 152 -2.51 -19.49 -18.93
C THR A 152 -2.01 -20.43 -20.02
N SER A 153 -1.14 -19.95 -20.92
CA SER A 153 -0.54 -20.79 -21.96
C SER A 153 0.27 -21.95 -21.35
N LEU A 154 1.13 -21.66 -20.38
CA LEU A 154 1.93 -22.68 -19.69
C LEU A 154 1.05 -23.70 -18.94
N TYR A 155 -0.02 -23.25 -18.29
CA TYR A 155 -0.94 -24.14 -17.58
C TYR A 155 -1.65 -25.11 -18.54
N ASN A 156 -2.09 -24.63 -19.70
CA ASN A 156 -2.79 -25.43 -20.70
C ASN A 156 -1.87 -26.44 -21.39
N HIS A 157 -0.60 -26.10 -21.61
CA HIS A 157 0.39 -26.98 -22.25
C HIS A 157 1.14 -27.90 -21.25
N ALA A 158 0.94 -27.71 -19.96
CA ALA A 158 1.59 -28.53 -18.93
C ALA A 158 1.11 -29.99 -19.00
N LYS A 159 2.06 -30.91 -19.13
CA LYS A 159 1.84 -32.37 -19.25
C LYS A 159 1.65 -33.06 -17.90
N SER A 160 1.95 -32.39 -16.79
CA SER A 160 1.85 -32.98 -15.45
C SER A 160 1.33 -32.00 -14.40
N ALA A 161 0.75 -32.54 -13.33
CA ALA A 161 0.34 -31.76 -12.17
C ALA A 161 1.53 -31.01 -11.52
N PHE A 162 2.74 -31.58 -11.59
CA PHE A 162 3.95 -30.94 -11.10
C PHE A 162 4.24 -29.61 -11.82
N GLN A 163 4.10 -29.58 -13.15
CA GLN A 163 4.29 -28.36 -13.95
C GLN A 163 3.23 -27.30 -13.66
N ARG A 164 1.99 -27.72 -13.37
CA ARG A 164 0.87 -26.80 -13.03
C ARG A 164 0.90 -26.28 -11.61
N ARG A 165 1.57 -26.99 -10.68
CA ARG A 165 1.45 -26.76 -9.23
C ARG A 165 1.73 -25.32 -8.79
N LYS A 166 2.62 -24.61 -9.48
CA LYS A 166 3.03 -23.24 -9.16
C LYS A 166 2.42 -22.17 -10.08
N LEU A 167 1.62 -22.57 -11.06
CA LEU A 167 0.97 -21.67 -12.00
C LEU A 167 -0.45 -21.33 -11.51
N PRO A 168 -0.94 -20.10 -11.69
CA PRO A 168 -2.35 -19.79 -11.53
C PRO A 168 -3.21 -20.72 -12.38
N ARG A 169 -4.40 -21.10 -11.89
CA ARG A 169 -5.41 -21.71 -12.75
C ARG A 169 -6.10 -20.60 -13.56
N PRO A 170 -6.39 -20.80 -14.86
CA PRO A 170 -7.09 -19.81 -15.67
C PRO A 170 -8.42 -19.34 -15.06
N GLU A 171 -9.18 -20.23 -14.43
CA GLU A 171 -10.46 -19.90 -13.78
C GLU A 171 -10.32 -19.15 -12.46
N ASP A 172 -9.11 -19.06 -11.88
CA ASP A 172 -8.89 -18.31 -10.64
C ASP A 172 -8.84 -16.80 -10.90
N PHE A 173 -8.49 -16.35 -12.11
CA PHE A 173 -8.42 -14.91 -12.43
C PHE A 173 -9.75 -14.20 -12.20
N SER A 174 -10.88 -14.78 -12.62
CA SER A 174 -12.21 -14.15 -12.42
C SER A 174 -12.76 -14.27 -10.99
N LYS A 175 -12.10 -15.05 -10.14
CA LYS A 175 -12.49 -15.28 -8.74
C LYS A 175 -11.53 -14.62 -7.75
N ALA A 176 -10.42 -14.06 -8.24
CA ALA A 176 -9.39 -13.47 -7.41
C ALA A 176 -9.82 -12.13 -6.80
N LEU A 177 -9.16 -11.75 -5.71
CA LEU A 177 -9.23 -10.41 -5.15
C LEU A 177 -8.15 -9.54 -5.79
N TYR A 178 -8.55 -8.38 -6.34
CA TYR A 178 -7.64 -7.41 -6.94
C TYR A 178 -7.46 -6.24 -5.98
N ILE A 179 -6.24 -6.01 -5.52
CA ILE A 179 -5.93 -4.94 -4.55
C ILE A 179 -5.14 -3.84 -5.26
N LEU A 180 -5.57 -2.59 -5.06
CA LEU A 180 -4.88 -1.40 -5.54
C LEU A 180 -4.54 -0.50 -4.35
N ASP A 181 -3.25 -0.34 -4.03
CA ASP A 181 -2.71 0.54 -2.99
C ASP A 181 -1.57 1.38 -3.59
N ILE A 182 -1.95 2.47 -4.27
CA ILE A 182 -1.04 3.33 -5.03
C ILE A 182 -1.51 4.79 -4.98
N GLY A 183 -0.57 5.71 -5.11
CA GLY A 183 -0.82 7.15 -5.24
C GLY A 183 -0.09 8.01 -4.22
N GLN A 184 0.46 7.43 -3.14
CA GLN A 184 1.15 8.20 -2.10
C GLN A 184 2.38 8.94 -2.65
N ASN A 185 3.11 8.32 -3.59
CA ASN A 185 4.24 8.95 -4.28
C ASN A 185 3.78 10.08 -5.22
N ASP A 186 2.62 9.97 -5.86
CA ASP A 186 2.02 11.02 -6.68
C ASP A 186 1.62 12.22 -5.81
N ILE A 187 1.06 11.99 -4.62
CA ILE A 187 0.78 13.07 -3.65
C ILE A 187 2.08 13.79 -3.27
N SER A 188 3.13 13.03 -2.94
CA SER A 188 4.45 13.61 -2.66
C SER A 188 4.97 14.48 -3.81
N ALA A 189 4.88 13.99 -5.05
CA ALA A 189 5.29 14.75 -6.24
C ALA A 189 4.40 15.99 -6.45
N GLY A 190 3.09 15.85 -6.22
CA GLY A 190 2.09 16.89 -6.36
C GLY A 190 2.25 18.05 -5.37
N LEU A 191 2.87 17.84 -4.21
CA LEU A 191 3.15 18.92 -3.24
C LEU A 191 4.17 19.94 -3.76
N SER A 192 5.06 19.54 -4.66
CA SER A 192 6.02 20.46 -5.29
C SER A 192 5.42 21.32 -6.40
N LYS A 193 4.20 21.01 -6.85
CA LYS A 193 3.51 21.74 -7.93
C LYS A 193 2.85 23.02 -7.42
N LYS A 194 2.64 23.96 -8.33
CA LYS A 194 1.77 25.13 -8.10
C LYS A 194 0.31 24.68 -7.94
N GLU A 195 -0.51 25.52 -7.32
CA GLU A 195 -1.90 25.17 -6.99
C GLU A 195 -2.73 24.88 -8.24
N GLU A 196 -2.59 25.69 -9.28
CA GLU A 196 -3.33 25.53 -10.54
C GLU A 196 -2.93 24.23 -11.25
N GLU A 197 -1.64 23.90 -11.26
CA GLU A 197 -1.15 22.65 -11.83
C GLU A 197 -1.62 21.43 -11.02
N ARG A 198 -1.65 21.54 -9.69
CA ARG A 198 -2.12 20.48 -8.80
C ARG A 198 -3.62 20.21 -8.95
N GLN A 199 -4.42 21.24 -9.19
CA GLN A 199 -5.86 21.10 -9.45
C GLN A 199 -6.15 20.29 -10.72
N ALA A 200 -5.30 20.39 -11.75
CA ALA A 200 -5.41 19.55 -12.95
C ALA A 200 -4.79 18.15 -12.75
N TYR A 201 -3.76 18.05 -11.91
CA TYR A 201 -3.02 16.82 -11.66
C TYR A 201 -3.85 15.75 -10.93
N ILE A 202 -4.60 16.11 -9.87
CA ILE A 202 -5.37 15.13 -9.09
C ILE A 202 -6.44 14.40 -9.93
N PRO A 203 -7.26 15.09 -10.75
CA PRO A 203 -8.19 14.43 -11.67
C PRO A 203 -7.49 13.48 -12.65
N GLU A 204 -6.30 13.84 -13.14
CA GLU A 204 -5.52 12.96 -14.02
C GLU A 204 -5.12 11.65 -13.33
N LEU A 205 -4.67 11.71 -12.07
CA LEU A 205 -4.37 10.53 -11.26
C LEU A 205 -5.60 9.60 -11.16
N VAL A 206 -6.74 10.17 -10.77
CA VAL A 206 -7.98 9.42 -10.56
C VAL A 206 -8.49 8.80 -11.86
N ASN A 207 -8.40 9.53 -12.98
CA ASN A 207 -8.77 9.02 -14.30
C ASN A 207 -7.88 7.84 -14.72
N LYS A 208 -6.56 7.92 -14.47
CA LYS A 208 -5.63 6.83 -14.79
C LYS A 208 -5.82 5.60 -13.93
N LEU A 209 -6.05 5.77 -12.62
CA LEU A 209 -6.40 4.65 -11.75
C LEU A 209 -7.72 4.02 -12.18
N SER A 210 -8.73 4.82 -12.54
CA SER A 210 -10.02 4.33 -13.03
C SER A 210 -9.88 3.53 -14.33
N ALA A 211 -9.05 4.00 -15.27
CA ALA A 211 -8.75 3.28 -16.50
C ALA A 211 -8.06 1.94 -16.24
N ALA A 212 -7.15 1.87 -15.26
CA ALA A 212 -6.52 0.61 -14.85
C ALA A 212 -7.55 -0.39 -14.28
N VAL A 213 -8.51 0.07 -13.48
CA VAL A 213 -9.61 -0.77 -12.96
C VAL A 213 -10.50 -1.28 -14.11
N GLN A 214 -10.84 -0.42 -15.06
CA GLN A 214 -11.60 -0.80 -16.26
C GLN A 214 -10.86 -1.86 -17.10
N HIS A 215 -9.56 -1.67 -17.33
CA HIS A 215 -8.74 -2.65 -18.04
C HIS A 215 -8.69 -4.00 -17.32
N LEU A 216 -8.47 -4.01 -16.00
CA LEU A 216 -8.49 -5.25 -15.22
C LEU A 216 -9.86 -5.96 -15.29
N TYR A 217 -10.95 -5.20 -15.31
CA TYR A 217 -12.30 -5.72 -15.49
C TYR A 217 -12.49 -6.37 -16.87
N GLU A 218 -12.00 -5.75 -17.93
CA GLU A 218 -11.95 -6.33 -19.29
C GLU A 218 -11.10 -7.60 -19.33
N GLN A 219 -10.05 -7.65 -18.49
CA GLN A 219 -9.27 -8.85 -18.23
C GLN A 219 -9.95 -9.85 -17.27
N GLY A 220 -11.24 -9.70 -16.99
CA GLY A 220 -12.02 -10.68 -16.23
C GLY A 220 -11.98 -10.52 -14.71
N ALA A 221 -11.34 -9.48 -14.17
CA ALA A 221 -11.39 -9.19 -12.74
C ALA A 221 -12.82 -8.85 -12.30
N ARG A 222 -13.23 -9.33 -11.11
CA ARG A 222 -14.60 -9.15 -10.60
C ARG A 222 -14.70 -8.68 -9.15
N ALA A 223 -13.64 -8.78 -8.34
CA ALA A 223 -13.63 -8.28 -6.97
C ALA A 223 -12.43 -7.34 -6.76
N PHE A 224 -12.70 -6.07 -6.49
CA PHE A 224 -11.71 -5.03 -6.32
C PHE A 224 -11.72 -4.47 -4.90
N TRP A 225 -10.53 -4.27 -4.36
CA TRP A 225 -10.28 -3.70 -3.05
C TRP A 225 -9.33 -2.51 -3.21
N ILE A 226 -9.91 -1.32 -3.28
CA ILE A 226 -9.24 -0.09 -3.72
C ILE A 226 -8.96 0.76 -2.49
N HIS A 227 -7.70 0.91 -2.13
CA HIS A 227 -7.28 1.77 -1.04
C HIS A 227 -7.17 3.21 -1.53
N ASN A 228 -7.57 4.15 -0.67
CA ASN A 228 -7.16 5.54 -0.82
C ASN A 228 -5.70 5.73 -0.34
N THR A 229 -5.20 6.96 -0.28
CA THR A 229 -3.83 7.24 0.22
C THR A 229 -3.82 7.57 1.71
N GLY A 230 -2.72 7.27 2.39
CA GLY A 230 -2.55 7.59 3.82
C GLY A 230 -2.35 9.09 4.12
N PRO A 231 -2.35 9.48 5.40
CA PRO A 231 -2.15 10.88 5.81
C PRO A 231 -0.70 11.30 5.65
N PHE A 232 -0.33 11.73 4.43
CA PHE A 232 1.04 12.07 4.07
C PHE A 232 1.66 13.14 4.99
N GLY A 233 0.88 14.12 5.44
CA GLY A 233 1.32 15.16 6.36
C GLY A 233 1.66 14.67 7.76
N CYS A 234 1.29 13.44 8.13
CA CYS A 234 1.64 12.82 9.40
C CYS A 234 2.95 12.00 9.33
N LEU A 235 3.53 11.79 8.15
CA LEU A 235 4.77 11.03 8.04
C LEU A 235 5.92 11.81 8.71
N PRO A 236 6.80 11.14 9.46
CA PRO A 236 7.97 11.80 10.05
C PRO A 236 8.82 12.55 9.04
N VAL A 237 8.99 12.00 7.83
CA VAL A 237 9.72 12.66 6.75
C VAL A 237 9.09 14.00 6.36
N SER A 238 7.75 14.07 6.31
CA SER A 238 7.03 15.28 5.94
C SER A 238 7.24 16.38 6.98
N ILE A 239 7.15 16.01 8.26
CA ILE A 239 7.32 16.95 9.38
C ILE A 239 8.78 17.42 9.46
N LEU A 240 9.74 16.51 9.28
CA LEU A 240 11.17 16.81 9.32
C LEU A 240 11.59 17.84 8.27
N TYR A 241 11.03 17.77 7.06
CA TYR A 241 11.39 18.64 5.95
C TYR A 241 10.44 19.83 5.75
N ALA A 242 9.44 20.00 6.61
CA ALA A 242 8.52 21.12 6.51
C ALA A 242 9.23 22.44 6.83
N PRO A 243 9.16 23.46 5.96
CA PRO A 243 9.62 24.80 6.32
C PRO A 243 8.65 25.41 7.34
N ASN A 244 9.15 25.75 8.53
CA ASN A 244 8.37 26.34 9.63
C ASN A 244 7.10 25.53 9.97
N PRO A 245 7.22 24.32 10.53
CA PRO A 245 6.06 23.50 10.87
C PRO A 245 5.14 24.19 11.90
N GLN A 246 5.67 25.09 12.72
CA GLN A 246 4.90 25.79 13.74
C GLN A 246 3.76 26.62 13.13
N GLY A 247 2.51 26.31 13.50
CA GLY A 247 1.30 26.95 12.99
C GLY A 247 0.67 26.28 11.76
N THR A 248 1.36 25.33 11.11
CA THR A 248 0.85 24.58 9.95
C THR A 248 0.36 23.16 10.32
N LEU A 249 0.61 22.72 11.55
CA LEU A 249 0.17 21.43 12.07
C LEU A 249 -1.29 21.45 12.56
N ASP A 250 -2.00 20.34 12.37
CA ASP A 250 -3.30 20.06 12.98
C ASP A 250 -3.17 19.66 14.47
N LYS A 251 -4.30 19.36 15.13
CA LYS A 251 -4.34 18.97 16.54
C LYS A 251 -3.57 17.66 16.82
N CYS A 252 -3.27 16.87 15.79
CA CYS A 252 -2.57 15.59 15.87
C CYS A 252 -1.10 15.71 15.47
N GLY A 253 -0.60 16.92 15.23
CA GLY A 253 0.80 17.16 14.86
C GLY A 253 1.11 16.89 13.39
N CYS A 254 0.10 16.79 12.53
CA CYS A 254 0.28 16.54 11.10
C CYS A 254 0.16 17.82 10.26
N LEU A 255 0.89 17.91 9.16
CA LEU A 255 0.83 19.06 8.25
C LEU A 255 -0.54 19.13 7.55
N LYS A 256 -1.31 20.18 7.86
CA LYS A 256 -2.67 20.38 7.31
C LYS A 256 -2.68 20.40 5.79
N TYR A 257 -1.74 21.13 5.20
CA TYR A 257 -1.68 21.31 3.76
C TYR A 257 -1.43 19.98 3.03
N SER A 258 -0.41 19.24 3.47
CA SER A 258 -0.07 17.94 2.87
C SER A 258 -1.19 16.92 3.02
N ASN A 259 -1.84 16.88 4.19
CA ASN A 259 -3.02 16.05 4.40
C ASN A 259 -4.21 16.51 3.56
N GLY A 260 -4.40 17.81 3.34
CA GLY A 260 -5.44 18.36 2.48
C GLY A 260 -5.33 17.87 1.04
N VAL A 261 -4.11 17.82 0.48
CA VAL A 261 -3.87 17.29 -0.87
C VAL A 261 -4.20 15.80 -0.96
N ALA A 262 -3.78 15.00 0.04
CA ALA A 262 -4.13 13.58 0.10
C ALA A 262 -5.64 13.37 0.21
N MET A 263 -6.32 14.17 1.04
CA MET A 263 -7.78 14.11 1.21
C MET A 263 -8.54 14.49 -0.06
N GLU A 264 -8.06 15.47 -0.83
CA GLU A 264 -8.68 15.84 -2.12
C GLU A 264 -8.59 14.70 -3.13
N PHE A 265 -7.42 14.06 -3.26
CA PHE A 265 -7.29 12.83 -4.07
C PHE A 265 -8.22 11.72 -3.56
N ASN A 266 -8.25 11.48 -2.25
CA ASN A 266 -9.07 10.43 -1.65
C ASN A 266 -10.57 10.64 -1.88
N LYS A 267 -11.03 11.90 -1.86
CA LYS A 267 -12.40 12.30 -2.17
C LYS A 267 -12.74 12.00 -3.63
N GLN A 268 -11.94 12.49 -4.58
CA GLN A 268 -12.18 12.26 -6.00
C GLN A 268 -12.09 10.77 -6.37
N LEU A 269 -11.18 10.01 -5.75
CA LEU A 269 -11.10 8.56 -5.93
C LEU A 269 -12.38 7.86 -5.45
N LYS A 270 -12.95 8.28 -4.31
CA LYS A 270 -14.22 7.72 -3.82
C LYS A 270 -15.37 7.97 -4.81
N GLU A 271 -15.48 9.19 -5.32
CA GLU A 271 -16.47 9.54 -6.35
C GLU A 271 -16.29 8.71 -7.62
N ALA A 272 -15.04 8.50 -8.06
CA ALA A 272 -14.73 7.66 -9.21
C ALA A 272 -15.09 6.18 -8.98
N VAL A 273 -14.84 5.63 -7.79
CA VAL A 273 -15.27 4.25 -7.45
C VAL A 273 -16.79 4.11 -7.49
N VAL A 274 -17.55 5.12 -7.03
CA VAL A 274 -19.01 5.12 -7.16
C VAL A 274 -19.43 5.06 -8.62
N LYS A 275 -18.80 5.86 -9.50
CA LYS A 275 -19.06 5.81 -10.94
C LYS A 275 -18.70 4.45 -11.55
N LEU A 276 -17.54 3.90 -11.22
CA LEU A 276 -17.10 2.59 -11.72
C LEU A 276 -18.03 1.45 -11.31
N ARG A 277 -18.67 1.51 -10.13
CA ARG A 277 -19.70 0.53 -9.73
C ARG A 277 -20.91 0.53 -10.68
N ALA A 278 -21.28 1.69 -11.23
CA ALA A 278 -22.34 1.81 -12.22
C ALA A 278 -21.89 1.32 -13.60
N ASP A 279 -20.66 1.66 -13.99
CA ASP A 279 -20.11 1.33 -15.30
C ASP A 279 -19.70 -0.16 -15.42
N LEU A 280 -19.41 -0.83 -14.30
CA LEU A 280 -18.88 -2.21 -14.24
C LEU A 280 -19.83 -3.15 -13.46
N PRO A 281 -21.03 -3.46 -13.99
CA PRO A 281 -22.12 -4.10 -13.24
C PRO A 281 -21.84 -5.55 -12.79
N GLU A 282 -20.86 -6.23 -13.39
CA GLU A 282 -20.46 -7.58 -12.98
C GLU A 282 -19.44 -7.59 -11.85
N ALA A 283 -18.83 -6.45 -11.51
CA ALA A 283 -17.79 -6.38 -10.51
C ALA A 283 -18.28 -5.81 -9.17
N ALA A 284 -17.69 -6.29 -8.08
CA ALA A 284 -17.77 -5.70 -6.76
C ALA A 284 -16.54 -4.82 -6.53
N LEU A 285 -16.75 -3.52 -6.32
CA LEU A 285 -15.69 -2.56 -6.04
C LEU A 285 -15.85 -2.01 -4.62
N THR A 286 -14.90 -2.33 -3.76
CA THR A 286 -14.86 -1.84 -2.38
C THR A 286 -13.82 -0.74 -2.25
N TYR A 287 -14.25 0.47 -1.90
CA TYR A 287 -13.36 1.57 -1.51
C TYR A 287 -12.99 1.42 -0.05
N VAL A 288 -11.72 1.70 0.28
CA VAL A 288 -11.15 1.47 1.61
C VAL A 288 -10.43 2.72 2.06
N ASP A 289 -10.92 3.31 3.14
CA ASP A 289 -10.39 4.53 3.74
C ASP A 289 -9.21 4.23 4.66
N ILE A 290 -8.06 3.87 4.05
CA ILE A 290 -6.84 3.63 4.80
C ILE A 290 -6.28 4.91 5.42
N TYR A 291 -6.63 6.10 4.88
CA TYR A 291 -6.35 7.39 5.52
C TYR A 291 -6.92 7.42 6.93
N ALA A 292 -8.22 7.14 7.07
CA ALA A 292 -8.90 7.18 8.36
C ALA A 292 -8.30 6.18 9.36
N ALA A 293 -7.95 4.97 8.90
CA ALA A 293 -7.28 3.99 9.75
C ALA A 293 -5.91 4.48 10.24
N LYS A 294 -5.05 4.94 9.32
CA LYS A 294 -3.70 5.44 9.64
C LYS A 294 -3.75 6.66 10.55
N TYR A 295 -4.61 7.63 10.25
CA TYR A 295 -4.79 8.84 11.06
C TYR A 295 -5.33 8.53 12.46
N ALA A 296 -6.26 7.57 12.60
CA ALA A 296 -6.78 7.14 13.90
C ALA A 296 -5.69 6.51 14.80
N LEU A 297 -4.78 5.70 14.24
CA LEU A 297 -3.68 5.15 15.03
C LEU A 297 -2.70 6.25 15.46
N ILE A 298 -2.34 7.15 14.54
CA ILE A 298 -1.40 8.25 14.79
C ILE A 298 -1.93 9.18 15.88
N SER A 299 -3.21 9.56 15.79
CA SER A 299 -3.86 10.46 16.75
C SER A 299 -4.05 9.87 18.15
N ASP A 300 -4.10 8.54 18.29
CA ASP A 300 -4.31 7.83 19.56
C ASP A 300 -3.13 6.92 19.95
N ALA A 301 -1.95 7.18 19.39
CA ALA A 301 -0.78 6.29 19.43
C ALA A 301 -0.48 5.74 20.84
N LYS A 302 -0.42 6.63 21.83
CA LYS A 302 -0.13 6.27 23.23
C LYS A 302 -1.16 5.33 23.84
N LYS A 303 -2.45 5.55 23.59
CA LYS A 303 -3.51 4.66 24.10
C LYS A 303 -3.50 3.30 23.39
N GLN A 304 -3.02 3.27 22.15
CA GLN A 304 -2.84 2.04 21.37
C GLN A 304 -1.51 1.32 21.70
N GLY A 305 -0.70 1.84 22.64
CA GLY A 305 0.55 1.22 23.08
C GLY A 305 1.79 1.58 22.24
N PHE A 306 1.69 2.59 21.38
CA PHE A 306 2.79 3.09 20.57
C PHE A 306 3.43 4.34 21.17
N VAL A 307 4.68 4.60 20.81
CA VAL A 307 5.34 5.89 21.07
C VAL A 307 4.65 7.02 20.31
N GLU A 308 4.76 8.24 20.83
CA GLU A 308 4.13 9.42 20.21
C GLU A 308 4.82 9.75 18.86
N PRO A 309 4.06 9.94 17.77
CA PRO A 309 4.60 10.48 16.51
C PRO A 309 5.22 11.86 16.73
N PRO A 310 6.20 12.29 15.90
CA PRO A 310 6.66 11.67 14.66
C PRO A 310 7.90 10.78 14.81
N GLU A 311 8.04 10.07 15.94
CA GLU A 311 9.17 9.17 16.14
C GLU A 311 9.21 8.02 15.12
N LYS A 312 10.42 7.64 14.70
CA LYS A 312 10.68 6.51 13.79
C LYS A 312 11.67 5.52 14.42
N CYS A 313 11.49 4.24 14.13
CA CYS A 313 12.33 3.20 14.75
C CYS A 313 13.72 3.08 14.11
N CYS A 314 13.85 3.32 12.80
CA CYS A 314 15.07 3.04 12.04
C CYS A 314 15.49 4.24 11.18
N GLY A 315 16.79 4.32 10.91
CA GLY A 315 17.40 5.50 10.31
C GLY A 315 17.78 6.53 11.36
N LYS A 316 18.75 7.39 11.04
CA LYS A 316 19.25 8.40 11.99
C LYS A 316 19.56 9.70 11.26
N ARG A 317 19.23 10.83 11.87
CA ARG A 317 19.72 12.14 11.43
C ARG A 317 20.80 12.61 12.40
N VAL A 318 22.01 12.87 11.89
CA VAL A 318 23.15 13.35 12.68
C VAL A 318 23.70 14.60 12.01
N ASN A 319 23.76 15.71 12.74
CA ASN A 319 24.27 17.01 12.24
C ASN A 319 23.64 17.44 10.90
N GLY A 320 22.35 17.18 10.72
CA GLY A 320 21.63 17.51 9.49
C GLY A 320 21.79 16.51 8.33
N VAL A 321 22.59 15.44 8.50
CA VAL A 321 22.77 14.37 7.52
C VAL A 321 21.87 13.19 7.87
N ASP A 322 21.07 12.73 6.91
CA ASP A 322 20.28 11.50 7.07
C ASP A 322 21.09 10.27 6.69
N VAL A 323 21.17 9.35 7.63
CA VAL A 323 21.70 8.01 7.44
C VAL A 323 20.50 7.07 7.37
N GLN A 324 20.31 6.47 6.19
CA GLN A 324 19.18 5.58 5.92
C GLN A 324 19.21 4.34 6.81
N CYS A 325 18.04 3.75 7.07
CA CYS A 325 17.90 2.55 7.90
C CYS A 325 18.85 1.43 7.44
N GLY A 326 19.60 0.86 8.39
CA GLY A 326 20.57 -0.21 8.13
C GLY A 326 21.88 0.22 7.48
N GLN A 327 22.02 1.49 7.09
CA GLN A 327 23.23 1.99 6.44
C GLN A 327 24.26 2.50 7.45
N LYS A 328 25.51 2.48 7.01
CA LYS A 328 26.62 3.17 7.67
C LYS A 328 27.03 4.38 6.85
N ALA A 329 27.31 5.49 7.52
CA ALA A 329 27.85 6.68 6.88
C ALA A 329 28.92 7.31 7.77
N ASN A 330 29.93 7.92 7.15
CA ASN A 330 30.86 8.80 7.86
C ASN A 330 30.25 10.21 7.91
N VAL A 331 29.91 10.68 9.10
CA VAL A 331 29.37 12.02 9.34
C VAL A 331 30.40 12.81 10.14
N ASN A 332 31.05 13.79 9.51
CA ASN A 332 32.08 14.64 10.10
C ASN A 332 33.23 13.85 10.79
N GLY A 333 33.71 12.79 10.15
CA GLY A 333 34.80 11.95 10.68
C GLY A 333 34.36 10.85 11.64
N THR A 334 33.07 10.76 11.98
CA THR A 334 32.52 9.71 12.86
C THR A 334 31.73 8.70 12.04
N GLU A 335 32.04 7.41 12.16
CA GLU A 335 31.19 6.34 11.61
C GLU A 335 29.88 6.30 12.39
N VAL A 336 28.77 6.49 11.69
CA VAL A 336 27.41 6.39 12.21
C VAL A 336 26.75 5.19 11.56
N HIS A 337 26.29 4.24 12.38
CA HIS A 337 25.42 3.15 11.95
C HIS A 337 23.98 3.46 12.34
N ALA A 338 23.09 3.52 11.35
CA ALA A 338 21.67 3.77 11.56
C ALA A 338 20.88 2.47 11.76
N ALA A 339 21.17 1.79 12.87
CA ALA A 339 20.47 0.57 13.28
C ALA A 339 18.98 0.85 13.62
N SER A 340 18.20 -0.23 13.72
CA SER A 340 16.83 -0.19 14.22
C SER A 340 16.78 0.06 15.73
N CYS A 341 15.65 0.57 16.20
CA CYS A 341 15.34 0.72 17.61
C CYS A 341 15.21 -0.65 18.30
N LYS A 342 15.39 -0.70 19.63
CA LYS A 342 15.34 -1.95 20.39
C LYS A 342 13.98 -2.67 20.34
N ASN A 343 12.89 -1.92 20.16
CA ASN A 343 11.54 -2.48 20.15
C ASN A 343 10.70 -1.91 19.00
N PRO A 344 10.81 -2.47 17.78
CA PRO A 344 10.01 -2.01 16.63
C PRO A 344 8.50 -2.04 16.89
N SER A 345 8.02 -2.99 17.72
CA SER A 345 6.59 -3.16 18.01
C SER A 345 5.92 -1.98 18.73
N SER A 346 6.71 -1.10 19.37
CA SER A 346 6.18 0.12 20.00
C SER A 346 6.19 1.34 19.08
N TYR A 347 6.63 1.23 17.83
CA TYR A 347 6.69 2.36 16.88
C TYR A 347 5.65 2.22 15.78
N ILE A 348 5.08 3.34 15.35
CA ILE A 348 4.19 3.37 14.18
C ILE A 348 5.02 3.42 12.90
N SER A 349 5.99 4.34 12.85
CA SER A 349 6.86 4.51 11.70
C SER A 349 8.12 3.67 11.81
N TRP A 350 8.43 2.94 10.74
CA TRP A 350 9.66 2.19 10.62
C TRP A 350 10.84 3.11 10.29
N ASP A 351 10.85 3.74 9.11
CA ASP A 351 12.00 4.52 8.61
C ASP A 351 11.72 6.01 8.39
N GLY A 352 10.51 6.46 8.75
CA GLY A 352 10.00 7.82 8.55
C GLY A 352 9.07 7.96 7.35
N VAL A 353 8.94 6.92 6.51
CA VAL A 353 8.00 6.85 5.39
C VAL A 353 7.07 5.66 5.54
N HIS A 354 7.63 4.50 5.88
CA HIS A 354 6.92 3.23 5.98
C HIS A 354 6.52 2.91 7.42
N TYR A 355 5.63 1.94 7.55
CA TYR A 355 5.06 1.51 8.82
C TYR A 355 5.74 0.24 9.33
N THR A 356 5.80 0.10 10.65
CA THR A 356 6.25 -1.14 11.28
C THR A 356 5.27 -2.28 11.04
N GLU A 357 5.70 -3.52 11.25
CA GLU A 357 4.82 -4.70 11.22
C GLU A 357 3.65 -4.54 12.20
N ALA A 358 3.91 -4.01 13.40
CA ALA A 358 2.89 -3.80 14.42
C ALA A 358 1.81 -2.82 13.95
N ALA A 359 2.20 -1.71 13.32
CA ALA A 359 1.26 -0.76 12.74
C ALA A 359 0.52 -1.36 11.53
N ASN A 360 1.22 -2.05 10.62
CA ASN A 360 0.62 -2.77 9.50
C ASN A 360 -0.44 -3.78 9.96
N GLN A 361 -0.17 -4.52 11.04
CA GLN A 361 -1.14 -5.45 11.63
C GLN A 361 -2.37 -4.71 12.16
N TRP A 362 -2.18 -3.57 12.84
CA TRP A 362 -3.26 -2.77 13.38
C TRP A 362 -4.17 -2.23 12.27
N PHE A 363 -3.60 -1.76 11.16
CA PHE A 363 -4.34 -1.31 9.98
C PHE A 363 -5.07 -2.48 9.31
N ALA A 364 -4.36 -3.59 9.06
CA ALA A 364 -4.90 -4.78 8.45
C ALA A 364 -6.15 -5.29 9.19
N LYS A 365 -6.09 -5.36 10.54
CA LYS A 365 -7.24 -5.78 11.37
C LYS A 365 -8.50 -4.94 11.14
N ARG A 366 -8.36 -3.63 10.86
CA ARG A 366 -9.50 -2.73 10.63
C ARG A 366 -10.07 -2.85 9.22
N ILE A 367 -9.21 -2.87 8.21
CA ILE A 367 -9.64 -3.02 6.82
C ILE A 367 -10.26 -4.40 6.57
N ILE A 368 -9.70 -5.47 7.16
CA ILE A 368 -10.22 -6.83 7.03
C ILE A 368 -11.63 -6.95 7.60
N LYS A 369 -11.87 -6.31 8.75
CA LYS A 369 -13.19 -6.24 9.41
C LYS A 369 -14.17 -5.28 8.72
N GLY A 370 -13.74 -4.55 7.70
CA GLY A 370 -14.57 -3.56 7.02
C GLY A 370 -14.83 -2.29 7.84
N LEU A 371 -14.07 -2.01 8.89
CA LEU A 371 -14.34 -0.84 9.77
C LEU A 371 -14.11 0.51 9.08
N VAL A 372 -13.38 0.50 7.96
CA VAL A 372 -13.08 1.69 7.14
C VAL A 372 -13.36 1.46 5.66
N SER A 373 -14.09 0.39 5.31
CA SER A 373 -14.56 0.20 3.93
C SER A 373 -15.92 0.86 3.72
N ASP A 374 -16.20 1.28 2.49
CA ASP A 374 -17.54 1.73 2.13
C ASP A 374 -18.57 0.62 2.42
N ASN A 375 -19.71 1.02 3.00
CA ASN A 375 -20.77 0.13 3.50
C ASN A 375 -20.32 -0.87 4.56
N SER A 376 -19.16 -0.66 5.19
CA SER A 376 -18.61 -1.54 6.21
C SER A 376 -18.50 -3.00 5.79
N ILE A 377 -18.27 -3.26 4.49
CA ILE A 377 -18.13 -4.60 3.93
C ILE A 377 -16.80 -5.20 4.41
N PRO A 378 -16.82 -6.31 5.18
CA PRO A 378 -15.62 -7.05 5.52
C PRO A 378 -14.94 -7.61 4.28
N MET A 379 -13.63 -7.75 4.31
CA MET A 379 -12.86 -8.25 3.17
C MET A 379 -13.31 -9.65 2.71
N ALA A 380 -13.70 -10.51 3.65
CA ALA A 380 -14.25 -11.83 3.34
C ALA A 380 -15.56 -11.77 2.52
N GLN A 381 -16.21 -10.62 2.42
CA GLN A 381 -17.45 -10.39 1.66
C GLN A 381 -17.22 -9.48 0.43
N ALA A 382 -15.97 -9.17 0.07
CA ALA A 382 -15.62 -8.20 -0.97
C ALA A 382 -16.04 -8.60 -2.41
N CYS A 383 -16.56 -9.81 -2.63
CA CYS A 383 -17.14 -10.23 -3.91
C CYS A 383 -18.62 -9.81 -4.07
N HIS A 384 -19.24 -9.30 -3.00
CA HIS A 384 -20.61 -8.81 -3.04
C HIS A 384 -20.64 -7.35 -3.43
N LYS A 385 -21.60 -7.00 -4.29
CA LYS A 385 -21.76 -5.63 -4.74
C LYS A 385 -22.25 -4.75 -3.57
N ALA A 386 -21.53 -3.66 -3.35
CA ALA A 386 -21.97 -2.60 -2.47
C ALA A 386 -23.27 -1.99 -3.01
N HIS A 387 -24.38 -2.10 -2.28
CA HIS A 387 -25.61 -1.40 -2.63
C HIS A 387 -25.40 0.11 -2.48
N HIS A 388 -25.96 0.89 -3.41
CA HIS A 388 -25.81 2.34 -3.50
C HIS A 388 -26.05 3.03 -2.15
N VAL A 389 -25.04 3.72 -1.63
CA VAL A 389 -25.17 4.76 -0.59
C VAL A 389 -24.54 6.03 -1.14
#